data_AF-A0A8B8PEJ9-F1
#
_entry.id   AF-A0A8B8PEJ9-F1
#
_cell.length_a   1.000
_cell.length_b   1.000
_cell.length_c   1.000
_cell.angle_alpha   90.00
_cell.angle_beta   90.00
_cell.angle_gamma   90.00
#
_symmetry.space_group_name_H-M   'P 1'
#
loop_
_entity.id
_entity.type
_entity.pdbx_description
1 polymer ?
#
loop_
_entity_poly.entity_id
_entity_poly.type
_entity_poly.pdbx_seq_one_letter_code
_entity_poly.pdbx_strand_id
1 'polypeptide(L)'
;MRLQFLASEQRCPDQFSVLVRNVPQDPDESVSELVEHFFLVNHPDQYMNHQMVYNANKLAQLVKKRKKMQNWQDYYQLKYTRNSSKRPFTKIVAEREKVASDPEAIMPAAFVFLKTKWGAAICADSTKRRSHSMAH
;
A
#
# COMPACT_ATOMS: atom_id res chain seq x y z
N MET A 1 19.50 12.05 -22.14
CA MET A 1 18.52 12.68 -21.22
C MET A 1 18.04 11.73 -20.11
N ARG A 2 17.51 10.51 -20.38
CA ARG A 2 16.98 9.61 -19.32
C ARG A 2 17.99 9.16 -18.26
N LEU A 3 19.18 8.70 -18.65
CA LEU A 3 20.17 8.14 -17.70
C LEU A 3 20.74 9.19 -16.73
N GLN A 4 21.05 10.38 -17.25
CA GLN A 4 21.53 11.50 -16.43
C GLN A 4 20.48 11.92 -15.39
N PHE A 5 19.20 11.97 -15.79
CA PHE A 5 18.09 12.26 -14.88
C PHE A 5 18.02 11.24 -13.72
N LEU A 6 18.01 9.95 -14.03
CA LEU A 6 17.97 8.87 -13.02
C LEU A 6 19.18 8.87 -12.08
N ALA A 7 20.36 9.24 -12.59
CA ALA A 7 21.56 9.34 -11.78
C ALA A 7 21.52 10.53 -10.80
N SER A 8 20.90 11.65 -11.19
CA SER A 8 20.74 12.85 -10.37
C SER A 8 19.51 12.83 -9.44
N GLU A 9 18.64 11.84 -9.59
CA GLU A 9 17.36 11.79 -8.87
C GLU A 9 17.57 11.56 -7.36
N GLN A 10 16.82 12.30 -6.55
CA GLN A 10 16.86 12.16 -5.10
C GLN A 10 16.34 10.78 -4.66
N ARG A 11 16.58 10.44 -3.39
CA ARG A 11 16.11 9.17 -2.83
C ARG A 11 14.58 9.17 -2.83
N CYS A 12 13.99 8.22 -3.55
CA CYS A 12 12.55 7.99 -3.60
C CYS A 12 12.27 6.53 -3.22
N PRO A 13 11.17 6.21 -2.50
CA PRO A 13 10.91 4.85 -2.00
C PRO A 13 10.79 3.77 -3.09
N ASP A 14 10.40 4.16 -4.30
CA ASP A 14 10.33 3.30 -5.48
C ASP A 14 11.70 2.72 -5.89
N GLN A 15 12.79 3.45 -5.62
CA GLN A 15 14.15 3.00 -5.91
C GLN A 15 14.64 1.90 -4.96
N PHE A 16 13.94 1.66 -3.85
CA PHE A 16 14.32 0.71 -2.79
C PHE A 16 13.25 -0.37 -2.56
N SER A 17 12.13 -0.31 -3.28
CA SER A 17 11.02 -1.23 -3.11
C SER A 17 10.76 -2.05 -4.37
N VAL A 18 10.38 -3.30 -4.18
CA VAL A 18 10.00 -4.24 -5.24
C VAL A 18 8.60 -4.74 -4.96
N LEU A 19 7.72 -4.65 -5.95
CA LEU A 19 6.39 -5.24 -5.87
C LEU A 19 6.45 -6.72 -6.24
N VAL A 20 6.16 -7.58 -5.27
CA VAL A 20 6.01 -9.02 -5.46
C VAL A 20 4.53 -9.35 -5.58
N ARG A 21 4.16 -10.12 -6.60
CA ARG A 21 2.78 -10.55 -6.88
C ARG A 21 2.73 -12.06 -7.07
N ASN A 22 1.55 -12.64 -6.91
CA ASN A 22 1.30 -14.08 -7.05
C ASN A 22 2.13 -14.91 -6.07
N VAL A 23 2.20 -14.47 -4.82
CA VAL A 23 2.80 -15.27 -3.75
C VAL A 23 1.94 -16.53 -3.56
N PRO A 24 2.53 -17.74 -3.57
CA PRO A 24 1.78 -18.97 -3.34
C PRO A 24 1.14 -18.93 -1.95
N GLN A 25 -0.07 -19.48 -1.85
CA GLN A 25 -0.72 -19.67 -0.56
C GLN A 25 -0.29 -21.03 0.01
N ASP A 26 0.06 -21.04 1.28
CA ASP A 26 0.44 -22.25 2.03
C ASP A 26 -0.58 -22.45 3.17
N PRO A 27 -1.00 -23.69 3.48
CA PRO A 27 -1.89 -23.97 4.61
C PRO A 27 -1.23 -23.79 5.99
N ASP A 28 0.10 -23.92 6.08
CA ASP A 28 0.84 -23.95 7.34
C ASP A 28 1.49 -22.59 7.67
N GLU A 29 1.79 -21.76 6.66
CA GLU A 29 2.42 -20.45 6.81
C GLU A 29 1.58 -19.30 6.23
N SER A 30 1.58 -18.14 6.91
CA SER A 30 0.97 -16.94 6.37
C SER A 30 1.76 -16.39 5.17
N VAL A 31 1.09 -15.67 4.27
CA VAL A 31 1.74 -15.01 3.11
C VAL A 31 2.87 -14.07 3.55
N SER A 32 2.77 -13.49 4.74
CA SER A 32 3.79 -12.61 5.32
C SER A 32 5.07 -13.39 5.69
N GLU A 33 4.91 -14.53 6.36
CA GLU A 33 6.02 -15.41 6.76
C GLU A 33 6.72 -16.00 5.55
N LEU A 34 5.97 -16.43 4.54
CA LEU A 34 6.50 -16.93 3.26
C LEU A 34 7.40 -15.90 2.56
N VAL A 35 6.95 -14.65 2.50
CA VAL A 35 7.74 -13.54 1.92
C VAL A 35 9.00 -13.32 2.76
N GLU A 36 8.87 -13.23 4.08
CA GLU A 36 10.02 -13.02 4.96
C GLU A 36 11.07 -14.12 4.83
N HIS A 37 10.66 -15.39 4.91
CA HIS A 37 11.55 -16.53 4.77
C HIS A 37 12.24 -16.55 3.39
N PHE A 38 11.49 -16.37 2.31
CA PHE A 38 12.05 -16.34 0.96
C PHE A 38 13.14 -15.27 0.82
N PHE A 39 12.89 -14.06 1.34
CA PHE A 39 13.83 -12.95 1.20
C PHE A 39 15.03 -13.03 2.14
N LEU A 40 14.86 -13.56 3.35
CA LEU A 40 15.99 -13.84 4.25
C LEU A 40 16.92 -14.91 3.67
N VAL A 41 16.38 -15.92 2.99
CA VAL A 41 17.20 -16.98 2.37
C VAL A 41 17.87 -16.51 1.07
N ASN A 42 17.13 -15.83 0.19
CA ASN A 42 17.65 -15.47 -1.14
C ASN A 42 18.40 -14.12 -1.15
N HIS A 43 18.12 -13.22 -0.21
CA HIS A 43 18.64 -11.86 -0.18
C HIS A 43 19.00 -11.37 1.26
N PRO A 44 19.76 -12.15 2.06
CA PRO A 44 19.95 -11.91 3.50
C PRO A 44 20.49 -10.53 3.86
N ASP A 45 21.52 -10.07 3.13
CA ASP A 45 22.18 -8.80 3.44
C ASP A 45 21.36 -7.59 2.99
N GLN A 46 20.46 -7.77 2.02
CA GLN A 46 19.74 -6.69 1.38
C GLN A 46 18.31 -6.52 1.91
N TYR A 47 17.66 -7.60 2.36
CA TYR A 47 16.31 -7.54 2.89
C TYR A 47 16.24 -6.64 4.13
N MET A 48 15.23 -5.76 4.15
CA MET A 48 14.98 -4.84 5.28
C MET A 48 13.65 -5.16 5.95
N ASN A 49 12.55 -5.10 5.19
CA ASN A 49 11.22 -5.48 5.63
C ASN A 49 10.30 -5.67 4.42
N HIS A 50 9.06 -6.07 4.68
CA HIS A 50 8.00 -6.10 3.68
C HIS A 50 6.71 -5.49 4.23
N GLN A 51 5.85 -5.06 3.33
CA GLN A 51 4.49 -4.62 3.63
C GLN A 51 3.51 -5.39 2.76
N MET A 52 2.64 -6.16 3.40
CA MET A 52 1.56 -6.90 2.74
C MET A 52 0.57 -5.94 2.06
N VAL A 53 0.06 -6.34 0.90
CA VAL A 53 -1.00 -5.62 0.20
C VAL A 53 -2.35 -6.09 0.73
N TYR A 54 -3.21 -5.14 1.12
CA TYR A 54 -4.56 -5.42 1.62
C TYR A 54 -5.62 -4.89 0.65
N ASN A 55 -6.71 -5.64 0.50
CA ASN A 55 -7.92 -5.24 -0.22
C ASN A 55 -8.65 -4.14 0.55
N ALA A 56 -8.21 -2.91 0.34
CA ALA A 56 -8.75 -1.73 1.00
C ALA A 56 -9.95 -1.11 0.26
N ASN A 57 -10.64 -1.82 -0.64
CA ASN A 57 -11.72 -1.25 -1.45
C ASN A 57 -12.87 -0.69 -0.59
N LYS A 58 -13.33 -1.47 0.39
CA LYS A 58 -14.38 -1.05 1.33
C LYS A 58 -13.92 0.14 2.19
N LEU A 59 -12.67 0.11 2.67
CA LEU A 59 -12.08 1.20 3.44
C LEU A 59 -11.98 2.48 2.62
N ALA A 60 -11.53 2.39 1.37
CA ALA A 60 -11.41 3.51 0.45
C ALA A 60 -12.77 4.17 0.19
N GLN A 61 -13.83 3.39 0.01
CA GLN A 61 -15.20 3.90 -0.13
C GLN A 61 -15.67 4.64 1.13
N LEU A 62 -15.43 4.09 2.32
CA LEU A 62 -15.77 4.74 3.59
C LEU A 62 -15.00 6.05 3.79
N VAL A 63 -13.69 6.06 3.49
CA VAL A 63 -12.87 7.28 3.55
C VAL A 63 -13.37 8.34 2.57
N LYS A 64 -13.77 7.96 1.36
CA LYS A 64 -14.37 8.87 0.37
C LYS A 64 -15.69 9.46 0.87
N LYS A 65 -16.57 8.62 1.45
CA LYS A 65 -17.84 9.07 2.06
C LYS A 65 -17.58 10.05 3.20
N ARG A 66 -16.63 9.74 4.09
CA ARG A 66 -16.21 10.61 5.20
C ARG A 66 -15.72 11.98 4.70
N LYS A 67 -14.81 12.00 3.70
CA LYS A 67 -14.32 13.26 3.10
C LYS A 67 -15.46 14.11 2.54
N LYS A 68 -16.44 13.49 1.88
CA LYS A 68 -17.63 14.21 1.36
C LYS A 68 -18.45 14.81 2.50
N MET A 69 -18.69 14.07 3.59
CA MET A 69 -19.42 14.57 4.75
C MET A 69 -18.68 15.72 5.44
N GLN A 70 -17.35 15.65 5.55
CA GLN A 70 -16.53 16.74 6.08
C GLN A 70 -16.69 18.00 5.23
N ASN A 71 -16.59 17.90 3.91
CA ASN A 71 -16.75 19.06 3.02
C ASN A 71 -18.13 19.73 3.19
N TRP A 72 -19.20 18.95 3.37
CA TRP A 72 -20.53 19.48 3.65
C TRP A 72 -20.60 20.15 5.01
N GLN A 73 -20.00 19.55 6.04
CA GLN A 73 -19.91 20.15 7.37
C GLN A 73 -19.20 21.50 7.31
N ASP A 74 -18.04 21.56 6.65
CA ASP A 74 -17.26 22.79 6.48
C ASP A 74 -18.07 23.86 5.74
N TYR A 75 -18.78 23.49 4.66
CA TYR A 75 -19.68 24.39 3.93
C TYR A 75 -20.77 24.99 4.83
N TYR A 76 -21.48 24.14 5.58
CA TYR A 76 -22.56 24.58 6.45
C TYR A 76 -22.07 25.42 7.62
N GLN A 77 -20.89 25.09 8.16
CA GLN A 77 -20.25 25.86 9.22
C GLN A 77 -19.83 27.24 8.71
N LEU A 78 -19.21 27.34 7.52
CA LEU A 78 -18.89 28.62 6.87
C LEU A 78 -20.13 29.47 6.56
N LYS A 79 -21.24 28.82 6.19
CA LYS A 79 -22.50 29.53 5.94
C LYS A 79 -23.12 30.08 7.23
N TYR A 80 -23.04 29.32 8.32
CA TYR A 80 -23.53 29.74 9.63
C TYR A 80 -22.69 30.87 10.24
N THR A 81 -21.36 30.78 10.17
CA THR A 81 -20.47 31.85 10.68
C THR A 81 -20.69 33.17 9.96
N ARG A 82 -21.09 33.13 8.68
CA ARG A 82 -21.45 34.33 7.88
C ARG A 82 -22.87 34.84 8.15
N ASN A 83 -23.80 33.98 8.56
CA ASN A 83 -25.18 34.38 8.86
C ASN A 83 -25.76 33.52 10.00
N SER A 84 -25.70 34.09 11.22
CA SER A 84 -26.01 33.42 12.49
C SER A 84 -27.49 32.99 12.66
N SER A 85 -28.38 33.47 11.78
CA SER A 85 -29.82 33.29 11.94
C SER A 85 -30.36 31.89 11.59
N LYS A 86 -29.58 31.00 10.95
CA LYS A 86 -30.02 29.65 10.55
C LYS A 86 -28.99 28.58 10.88
N ARG A 87 -29.22 27.81 11.95
CA ARG A 87 -28.39 26.64 12.34
C ARG A 87 -28.72 25.44 11.45
N PRO A 88 -27.78 24.90 10.66
CA PRO A 88 -28.02 23.70 9.86
C PRO A 88 -27.98 22.46 10.77
N PHE A 89 -29.14 21.84 11.00
CA PHE A 89 -29.23 20.52 11.63
C PHE A 89 -28.94 19.44 10.59
N THR A 90 -27.77 18.80 10.68
CA THR A 90 -27.54 17.53 9.99
C THR A 90 -27.07 16.47 11.00
N LYS A 91 -27.81 15.36 11.06
CA LYS A 91 -27.41 14.15 11.79
C LYS A 91 -26.28 13.49 11.01
N ILE A 92 -25.03 13.70 11.42
CA ILE A 92 -23.89 12.97 10.86
C ILE A 92 -23.76 11.69 11.67
N VAL A 93 -24.29 10.60 11.10
CA VAL A 93 -24.26 9.26 11.70
C VAL A 93 -22.82 8.77 11.74
N ALA A 94 -22.37 8.45 12.94
CA ALA A 94 -21.08 7.84 13.21
C ALA A 94 -21.13 6.34 12.86
N GLU A 95 -20.42 5.94 11.82
CA GLU A 95 -19.94 4.57 11.68
C GLU A 95 -18.43 4.64 11.49
N ARG A 96 -17.67 4.18 12.48
CA ARG A 96 -16.22 4.05 12.40
C ARG A 96 -15.80 2.63 12.79
N GLU A 97 -14.79 2.16 12.05
CA GLU A 97 -13.79 1.17 12.45
C GLU A 97 -14.24 -0.30 12.56
N LYS A 98 -14.32 -1.00 11.42
CA LYS A 98 -14.17 -2.48 11.38
C LYS A 98 -13.41 -3.05 10.18
N VAL A 99 -12.81 -2.24 9.29
CA VAL A 99 -12.31 -2.77 7.99
C VAL A 99 -10.82 -3.12 7.99
N ALA A 100 -10.02 -2.68 8.98
CA ALA A 100 -8.57 -2.89 8.95
C ALA A 100 -8.09 -4.26 9.48
N SER A 101 -8.96 -5.05 10.10
CA SER A 101 -8.58 -6.28 10.81
C SER A 101 -9.07 -7.58 10.14
N ASP A 102 -9.60 -7.49 8.92
CA ASP A 102 -10.18 -8.66 8.24
C ASP A 102 -9.08 -9.49 7.54
N PRO A 103 -8.81 -10.74 7.95
CA PRO A 103 -7.78 -11.58 7.35
C PRO A 103 -8.07 -11.94 5.88
N GLU A 104 -9.34 -11.96 5.45
CA GLU A 104 -9.71 -12.15 4.03
C GLU A 104 -9.29 -10.96 3.15
N ALA A 105 -8.91 -9.83 3.74
CA ALA A 105 -8.41 -8.68 3.00
C ALA A 105 -6.95 -8.85 2.56
N ILE A 106 -6.20 -9.85 3.04
CA ILE A 106 -4.79 -10.01 2.67
C ILE A 106 -4.69 -10.50 1.22
N MET A 107 -4.05 -9.72 0.35
CA MET A 107 -3.79 -10.12 -1.03
C MET A 107 -2.47 -10.92 -1.11
N PRO A 108 -2.32 -11.85 -2.07
CA PRO A 108 -1.08 -12.58 -2.33
C PRO A 108 -0.03 -11.69 -3.04
N ALA A 109 0.25 -10.53 -2.45
CA ALA A 109 1.17 -9.53 -2.95
C ALA A 109 1.77 -8.73 -1.78
N ALA A 110 3.01 -8.28 -1.95
CA ALA A 110 3.73 -7.50 -0.96
C ALA A 110 4.67 -6.48 -1.64
N PHE A 111 4.88 -5.35 -0.97
CA PHE A 111 6.03 -4.49 -1.24
C PHE A 111 7.19 -4.95 -0.37
N VAL A 112 8.30 -5.31 -1.00
CA VAL A 112 9.53 -5.70 -0.28
C VAL A 112 10.52 -4.57 -0.38
N PHE A 113 11.03 -4.13 0.77
CA PHE A 113 12.01 -3.06 0.85
C PHE A 113 13.40 -3.63 1.08
N LEU A 114 14.34 -3.09 0.32
CA LEU A 114 15.73 -3.51 0.31
C LEU A 114 16.61 -2.34 0.73
N LYS A 115 17.72 -2.63 1.41
CA LYS A 115 18.64 -1.62 1.97
C LYS A 115 19.29 -0.75 0.90
N THR A 116 19.43 -1.24 -0.34
CA THR A 116 20.15 -0.53 -1.41
C THR A 116 19.37 -0.51 -2.73
N LYS A 117 19.57 0.57 -3.53
CA LYS A 117 19.01 0.67 -4.89
C LYS A 117 19.48 -0.48 -5.79
N TRP A 118 20.72 -0.91 -5.60
CA TRP A 118 21.31 -2.01 -6.37
C TRP A 118 20.67 -3.35 -6.02
N GLY A 119 20.44 -3.63 -4.73
CA GLY A 119 19.71 -4.82 -4.27
C GLY A 119 18.28 -4.87 -4.84
N ALA A 120 17.57 -3.74 -4.83
CA ALA A 120 16.24 -3.62 -5.43
C ALA A 120 16.24 -3.89 -6.95
N ALA A 121 17.20 -3.33 -7.68
CA ALA A 121 17.32 -3.56 -9.12
C ALA A 121 17.59 -5.03 -9.46
N ILE A 122 18.48 -5.70 -8.72
CA ILE A 122 18.78 -7.12 -8.92
C ILE A 122 17.58 -8.00 -8.60
N CYS A 123 16.91 -7.72 -7.48
CA CYS A 123 15.71 -8.46 -7.09
C CYS A 123 14.60 -8.35 -8.14
N ALA A 124 14.38 -7.15 -8.69
CA ALA A 124 13.37 -6.93 -9.72
C ALA A 124 13.72 -7.69 -11.02
N ASP A 125 14.99 -7.74 -11.41
CA ASP A 125 15.43 -8.44 -12.62
C ASP A 125 15.41 -9.97 -12.46
N SER A 126 15.86 -10.49 -11.32
CA SER A 126 15.88 -11.94 -11.05
C SER A 126 14.47 -12.54 -11.00
N THR A 127 13.52 -11.82 -10.39
CA THR A 127 12.10 -12.22 -10.31
C THR A 127 11.45 -12.27 -11.70
N LYS A 128 11.79 -11.31 -12.57
CA LYS A 128 11.31 -11.28 -13.96
C LYS A 128 11.84 -12.45 -14.79
N ARG A 129 13.09 -12.87 -14.58
CA ARG A 129 13.68 -14.00 -15.33
C ARG A 129 13.10 -15.35 -14.94
N ARG A 130 12.84 -15.58 -13.64
CA ARG A 130 12.25 -16.84 -13.15
C ARG A 130 10.83 -17.08 -13.68
N SER A 131 10.01 -16.03 -13.82
CA SER A 131 8.67 -16.17 -14.41
C SER A 131 8.70 -16.40 -15.93
N HIS A 132 9.71 -15.89 -16.64
CA HIS A 132 9.88 -16.12 -18.08
C HIS A 132 10.38 -17.53 -18.41
N SER A 133 11.22 -18.12 -17.54
CA SER A 133 11.72 -19.49 -17.68
C SER A 133 10.67 -20.58 -17.46
N MET A 134 9.54 -20.27 -16.82
CA MET A 134 8.45 -21.21 -16.57
C MET A 134 7.32 -21.12 -17.62
N ALA A 135 7.49 -20.27 -18.65
CA ALA A 135 6.50 -20.03 -19.70
C ALA A 135 6.83 -20.73 -21.04
N HIS A 136 7.77 -21.68 -21.05
CA HIS A 136 8.18 -22.48 -22.21
C HIS A 136 8.13 -23.96 -21.90
#